data_AF-A0A840W1N9-F1
#
_entry.id   AF-A0A840W1N9-F1
#
_cell.length_a   1.000
_cell.length_b   1.000
_cell.length_c   1.000
_cell.angle_alpha   90.00
_cell.angle_beta   90.00
_cell.angle_gamma   90.00
#
_symmetry.space_group_name_H-M   'P 1'
#
loop_
_entity.id
_entity.type
_entity.pdbx_description
1 polymer ?
#
loop_
_entity_poly.entity_id
_entity_poly.type
_entity_poly.pdbx_seq_one_letter_code
_entity_poly.pdbx_strand_id
1 'polypeptide(L)'
;MTEHSSPVAATGTTPDVEHLAATLRRRRAELADAKAARIGDGEIVHELTTRLWVGVEIPAVVCAAAPDPMRLRPSAGPVTCLRCRSRRSGSGREQVPGQEELWS
;
A
#
# COMPACT_ATOMS: atom_id res chain seq x y z
N MET A 1 -48.21 -15.85 8.63
CA MET A 1 -47.33 -14.73 8.25
C MET A 1 -46.61 -14.30 9.51
N THR A 2 -45.39 -14.78 9.73
CA THR A 2 -44.54 -14.37 10.85
C THR A 2 -43.43 -13.51 10.29
N GLU A 3 -43.51 -12.23 10.63
CA GLU A 3 -42.66 -11.15 10.13
C GLU A 3 -41.28 -11.33 10.78
N HIS A 4 -40.29 -11.69 9.98
CA HIS A 4 -38.90 -11.63 10.40
C HIS A 4 -38.49 -10.16 10.36
N SER A 5 -38.66 -9.47 11.48
CA SER A 5 -38.02 -8.16 11.68
C SER A 5 -36.51 -8.39 11.75
N SER A 6 -35.84 -8.27 10.60
CA SER A 6 -34.40 -8.10 10.53
C SER A 6 -34.03 -6.83 11.31
N PRO A 7 -33.15 -6.91 12.32
CA PRO A 7 -32.64 -5.70 12.94
C PRO A 7 -31.83 -4.94 11.88
N VAL A 8 -32.24 -3.70 11.63
CA VAL A 8 -31.48 -2.71 10.88
C VAL A 8 -30.06 -2.70 11.45
N ALA A 9 -29.08 -3.08 10.62
CA ALA A 9 -27.68 -3.07 10.98
C ALA A 9 -27.32 -1.66 11.48
N ALA A 10 -27.03 -1.55 12.76
CA ALA A 10 -26.55 -0.32 13.35
C ALA A 10 -25.30 0.12 12.58
N THR A 11 -25.30 1.38 12.13
CA THR A 11 -24.21 2.07 11.45
C THR A 11 -23.05 2.34 12.43
N GLY A 12 -22.52 1.30 13.05
CA GLY A 12 -21.31 1.33 13.87
C GLY A 12 -20.24 0.52 13.16
N THR A 13 -19.16 1.17 12.73
CA THR A 13 -17.95 0.48 12.28
C THR A 13 -17.58 -0.54 13.36
N THR A 14 -17.41 -1.81 13.00
CA THR A 14 -17.05 -2.84 13.97
C THR A 14 -15.72 -2.46 14.66
N PRO A 15 -15.58 -2.64 15.99
CA PRO A 15 -14.40 -2.19 16.73
C PRO A 15 -13.06 -2.63 16.14
N ASP A 16 -13.02 -3.82 15.53
CA ASP A 16 -11.84 -4.38 14.87
C ASP A 16 -11.39 -3.56 13.65
N VAL A 17 -12.33 -3.03 12.87
CA VAL A 17 -12.04 -2.20 11.69
C VAL A 17 -11.50 -0.84 12.12
N GLU A 18 -12.06 -0.25 13.17
CA GLU A 18 -11.58 1.01 13.71
C GLU A 18 -10.18 0.87 14.31
N HIS A 19 -9.92 -0.22 15.04
CA HIS A 19 -8.59 -0.53 15.55
C HIS A 19 -7.55 -0.72 14.44
N LEU A 20 -7.91 -1.44 13.37
CA LEU A 20 -7.05 -1.60 12.20
C LEU A 20 -6.76 -0.24 11.54
N ALA A 21 -7.79 0.58 11.32
CA ALA A 21 -7.62 1.92 10.73
C ALA A 21 -6.71 2.80 11.59
N ALA A 22 -6.87 2.78 12.91
CA ALA A 22 -6.00 3.51 13.84
C ALA A 22 -4.54 3.03 13.77
N THR A 23 -4.32 1.72 13.71
CA THR A 23 -2.99 1.12 13.55
C THR A 23 -2.32 1.53 12.23
N LEU A 24 -3.07 1.52 11.13
CA LEU A 24 -2.58 1.93 9.81
C LEU A 24 -2.24 3.43 9.78
N ARG A 25 -3.08 4.29 10.37
CA ARG A 25 -2.79 5.74 10.49
C ARG A 25 -1.53 6.01 11.30
N ARG A 26 -1.35 5.32 12.43
CA ARG A 26 -0.13 5.42 13.23
C ARG A 26 1.08 5.00 12.41
N ARG A 27 0.98 3.87 11.70
CA ARG A 27 2.07 3.38 10.85
C ARG A 27 2.44 4.34 9.73
N ARG A 28 1.46 5.02 9.14
CA ARG A 28 1.67 6.08 8.14
C ARG A 28 2.44 7.25 8.75
N ALA A 29 2.06 7.71 9.94
CA ALA A 29 2.73 8.81 10.63
C ALA A 29 4.20 8.49 10.93
N GLU A 30 4.50 7.26 11.37
CA GLU A 30 5.88 6.80 11.62
C GLU A 30 6.78 6.84 10.38
N LEU A 31 6.19 6.72 9.18
CA LEU A 31 6.90 6.69 7.90
C LEU A 31 6.79 8.01 7.12
N ALA A 32 6.17 9.05 7.68
CA ALA A 32 5.83 10.28 6.96
C ALA A 32 7.07 11.00 6.39
N ASP A 33 8.18 10.99 7.13
CA ASP A 33 9.44 11.63 6.73
C ASP A 33 10.33 10.72 5.88
N ALA A 34 9.97 9.44 5.72
CA ALA A 34 10.76 8.47 4.98
C ALA A 34 10.43 8.54 3.48
N LYS A 35 11.47 8.73 2.65
CA LYS A 35 11.35 8.65 1.18
C LYS A 35 11.51 7.21 0.66
N ALA A 36 12.09 6.34 1.47
CA ALA A 36 12.43 4.98 1.08
C ALA A 36 12.32 4.01 2.26
N ALA A 37 12.07 2.74 1.93
CA ALA A 37 11.93 1.68 2.92
C ALA A 37 12.44 0.32 2.40
N ARG A 38 12.86 -0.52 3.34
CA ARG A 38 13.07 -1.96 3.12
C ARG A 38 11.79 -2.73 3.49
N ILE A 39 11.63 -3.93 2.93
CA ILE A 39 10.49 -4.80 3.23
C ILE A 39 10.97 -5.93 4.15
N GLY A 40 10.47 -5.95 5.40
CA GLY A 40 10.97 -6.86 6.43
C GLY A 40 12.47 -6.66 6.66
N ASP A 41 13.22 -7.77 6.65
CA ASP A 41 14.67 -7.80 6.82
C ASP A 41 15.44 -7.85 5.48
N GLY A 42 14.77 -7.61 4.34
CA GLY A 42 15.42 -7.60 3.03
C GLY A 42 16.30 -6.37 2.81
N GLU A 43 17.36 -6.51 2.02
CA GLU A 43 18.32 -5.41 1.76
C GLU A 43 17.93 -4.46 0.61
N ILE A 44 16.89 -4.81 -0.16
CA ILE A 44 16.43 -3.98 -1.26
C ILE A 44 15.64 -2.78 -0.72
N VAL A 45 16.07 -1.59 -1.13
CA VAL A 45 15.46 -0.32 -0.74
C VAL A 45 14.47 0.10 -1.83
N HIS A 46 13.23 0.29 -1.42
CA HIS A 46 12.11 0.68 -2.27
C HIS A 46 11.75 2.14 -2.04
N GLU A 47 11.26 2.80 -3.09
CA GLU A 47 10.64 4.11 -2.97
C GLU A 47 9.28 4.01 -2.29
N LEU A 48 9.07 4.83 -1.26
CA LEU A 48 7.81 4.91 -0.55
C LEU A 48 6.79 5.75 -1.33
N THR A 49 5.53 5.37 -1.20
CA THR A 49 4.38 6.09 -1.72
C THR A 49 3.18 5.86 -0.79
N THR A 50 2.06 6.48 -1.11
CA THR A 50 0.79 6.29 -0.41
C THR A 50 -0.19 5.57 -1.32
N ARG A 51 -1.00 4.67 -0.75
CA ARG A 51 -2.16 4.09 -1.44
C ARG A 51 -3.37 4.10 -0.52
N LEU A 52 -4.56 4.05 -1.12
CA LEU A 52 -5.80 3.86 -0.38
C LEU A 52 -6.09 2.36 -0.27
N TRP A 53 -6.35 1.88 0.94
CA TRP A 53 -6.79 0.52 1.21
C TRP A 53 -7.98 0.55 2.17
N VAL A 54 -9.13 0.04 1.72
CA VAL A 54 -10.39 0.00 2.49
C VAL A 54 -10.75 1.37 3.12
N GLY A 55 -10.54 2.46 2.37
CA GLY A 55 -10.81 3.82 2.83
C GLY A 55 -9.74 4.44 3.74
N VAL A 56 -8.62 3.75 3.97
CA VAL A 56 -7.50 4.24 4.79
C VAL A 56 -6.26 4.44 3.93
N GLU A 57 -5.61 5.59 4.04
CA GLU A 57 -4.32 5.81 3.42
C GLU A 57 -3.24 5.00 4.15
N ILE A 58 -2.51 4.17 3.40
CA ILE A 58 -1.45 3.32 3.90
C ILE A 58 -0.12 3.63 3.21
N PRO A 59 1.02 3.45 3.92
CA PRO A 59 2.32 3.46 3.28
C PRO A 59 2.45 2.25 2.36
N ALA A 60 2.97 2.47 1.16
CA ALA A 60 3.17 1.45 0.15
C ALA A 60 4.49 1.71 -0.58
N VAL A 61 4.85 0.82 -1.50
CA VAL A 61 6.01 1.02 -2.38
C VAL A 61 5.57 1.21 -3.82
N VAL A 62 6.30 2.06 -4.56
CA VAL A 62 5.97 2.41 -5.96
C VAL A 62 5.82 1.16 -6.85
N CYS A 63 6.65 0.14 -6.63
CA CYS A 63 6.61 -1.11 -7.42
C CYS A 63 5.51 -2.11 -7.01
N ALA A 64 4.68 -1.79 -6.01
CA ALA A 64 3.64 -2.66 -5.46
C ALA A 64 4.12 -3.99 -4.82
N ALA A 65 5.40 -4.13 -4.49
CA ALA A 65 5.95 -5.38 -3.94
C ALA A 65 5.59 -5.68 -2.46
N ALA A 66 5.01 -4.73 -1.73
CA ALA A 66 4.63 -4.92 -0.32
C ALA A 66 3.11 -4.70 -0.14
N PRO A 67 2.31 -5.75 0.05
CA PRO A 67 0.90 -5.61 0.39
C PRO A 67 0.69 -5.28 1.89
N ASP A 68 1.61 -5.68 2.77
CA ASP A 68 1.52 -5.40 4.22
C ASP A 68 2.35 -4.15 4.60
N PRO A 69 1.70 -3.02 4.97
CA PRO A 69 2.38 -1.79 5.38
C PRO A 69 3.17 -1.93 6.70
N MET A 70 2.85 -2.92 7.54
CA MET A 70 3.55 -3.13 8.81
C MET A 70 4.99 -3.60 8.61
N ARG A 71 5.26 -4.27 7.47
CA ARG A 71 6.60 -4.76 7.11
C ARG A 71 7.55 -3.69 6.57
N LEU A 72 7.08 -2.47 6.29
CA LEU A 72 7.92 -1.41 5.74
C LEU A 72 8.84 -0.80 6.81
N ARG A 73 10.15 -0.95 6.67
CA ARG A 73 11.14 -0.35 7.58
C ARG A 73 11.80 0.86 6.90
N PRO A 74 11.82 2.06 7.51
CA PRO A 74 12.39 3.23 6.88
C PRO A 74 13.87 3.02 6.58
N SER A 75 14.35 3.60 5.48
CA SER A 75 15.76 3.57 5.09
C SER A 75 16.20 4.96 4.68
N ALA A 76 17.36 5.39 5.17
CA ALA A 76 18.04 6.61 4.72
C ALA A 76 18.88 6.38 3.44
N GLY A 77 19.02 5.13 3.00
CA GLY A 77 19.79 4.78 1.80
C GLY A 77 19.06 5.09 0.49
N PRO A 78 19.78 5.10 -0.65
CA PRO A 78 19.18 5.30 -1.96
C PRO A 78 18.27 4.13 -2.35
N VAL A 79 17.29 4.39 -3.22
CA VAL A 79 16.40 3.34 -3.77
C VAL A 79 17.20 2.39 -4.66
N THR A 80 17.33 1.13 -4.24
CA THR A 80 18.04 0.08 -4.99
C THR A 80 17.10 -0.81 -5.79
N CYS A 81 15.78 -0.78 -5.53
CA CYS A 81 14.79 -1.54 -6.29
C CYS A 81 14.73 -1.07 -7.76
N LEU A 82 15.10 -1.95 -8.69
CA LEU A 82 15.07 -1.67 -10.13
C LEU A 82 13.67 -1.27 -10.62
N ARG A 83 12.61 -1.96 -10.18
CA ARG A 83 11.23 -1.63 -10.55
C ARG A 83 10.80 -0.24 -10.07
N CYS A 84 11.22 0.19 -8.87
CA CYS A 84 10.94 1.54 -8.40
C CYS A 84 11.69 2.58 -9.26
N ARG A 85 12.97 2.33 -9.55
CA ARG A 85 13.79 3.21 -10.39
C ARG A 85 13.20 3.38 -11.80
N SER A 86 12.82 2.28 -12.46
CA SER A 86 12.19 2.33 -13.80
C SER A 86 10.85 3.06 -13.81
N ARG A 87 10.05 2.95 -12.73
CA ARG A 87 8.78 3.67 -12.61
C ARG A 87 8.99 5.17 -12.39
N ARG A 88 10.03 5.55 -11.64
CA ARG A 88 10.40 6.96 -11.45
C ARG A 88 10.87 7.62 -12.74
N SER A 89 11.63 6.91 -13.57
CA SER A 89 12.09 7.41 -14.88
C SER A 89 10.99 7.51 -15.94
N GLY A 90 9.74 7.13 -15.63
CA GLY A 90 8.64 7.14 -16.60
C GLY A 90 8.70 6.01 -17.63
N SER A 91 9.73 5.17 -17.61
CA SER A 91 9.96 4.09 -18.58
C SER A 91 9.09 2.85 -18.33
N GLY A 92 8.20 2.88 -17.35
CA GLY A 92 7.33 1.76 -16.97
C GLY A 92 6.08 1.59 -17.83
N ARG A 93 5.89 2.42 -18.86
CA ARG A 93 4.77 2.35 -19.82
C ARG A 93 5.22 2.08 -21.26
N GLU A 94 6.53 1.95 -21.49
CA GLU A 94 7.03 1.56 -22.81
C GLU A 94 6.58 0.11 -23.05
N GLN A 95 5.69 -0.10 -24.02
CA GLN A 95 5.39 -1.44 -24.49
C GLN A 95 6.70 -2.09 -24.95
N VAL A 96 7.01 -3.26 -24.41
CA VAL A 96 8.16 -4.04 -24.87
C VAL A 96 7.80 -4.60 -26.24
N PRO A 97 8.63 -4.40 -27.30
CA PRO A 97 8.37 -4.97 -28.61
C PRO A 97 8.10 -6.48 -28.51
N GLY A 98 6.92 -6.93 -28.93
CA GLY A 98 6.48 -8.33 -28.86
C GLY A 98 5.57 -8.70 -27.68
N GLN A 99 5.18 -7.76 -26.80
CA GLN A 99 4.11 -7.94 -25.82
C GLN A 99 2.80 -7.34 -26.34
N GLU A 100 1.73 -8.13 -26.44
CA GLU A 100 0.40 -7.62 -26.79
C GLU A 100 -0.33 -7.09 -25.53
N GLU A 101 -0.85 -5.87 -25.58
CA GLU A 101 -1.80 -5.37 -24.58
C GLU A 101 -3.14 -6.09 -24.73
N LEU A 102 -3.55 -6.82 -23.69
CA LEU A 102 -4.73 -7.68 -23.74
C LEU A 102 -6.07 -6.95 -23.54
N TRP A 103 -6.08 -5.66 -23.18
CA TRP A 103 -7.31 -4.84 -23.11
C TRP A 103 -7.03 -3.34 -22.88
N SER A 104 -7.95 -2.48 -23.34
CA SER A 104 -8.00 -1.01 -23.12
C SER A 104 -9.24 -0.61 -22.31
#